data_AF-A0A945E2H7-F1
#
_entry.id   AF-A0A945E2H7-F1
#
_cell.length_a   1.000
_cell.length_b   1.000
_cell.length_c   1.000
_cell.angle_alpha   90.00
_cell.angle_beta   90.00
_cell.angle_gamma   90.00
#
_symmetry.space_group_name_H-M   'P 1'
#
loop_
_entity.id
_entity.type
_entity.pdbx_description
1 polymer ?
#
loop_
_entity_poly.entity_id
_entity_poly.type
_entity_poly.pdbx_seq_one_letter_code
_entity_poly.pdbx_strand_id
1 'polypeptide(L)'
;MSFSWLKKQKKTIQNGFDTQGMSLIEILIVVAILAILGVLMLGSFNRQISKAKDAQRKDDLEDLRVAFEDYYNDNQCYPDLEMLDNCGGTDLQPYLNEIPCDPQDQLSYVGFSLYGDFCDGYRVLTQIANIQDPGIEDVGCSAVTGCGYADVSYNYGIAMGDIITSPLWDQVAGPTPAPTATAAPTPTLEPGAWVISPDGACYHYTFDYLPTAGCPDTYISYDECFAVSGCTNSCTEDDVPLVLRCER
;
A
#
# COMPACT_ATOMS: atom_id res chain seq x y z
N MET A 1 21.20 54.74 -51.64
CA MET A 1 21.98 53.48 -51.69
C MET A 1 21.24 52.47 -50.85
N SER A 2 20.89 51.35 -51.48
CA SER A 2 20.09 50.24 -50.94
C SER A 2 20.97 49.35 -50.06
N PHE A 3 20.48 48.96 -48.88
CA PHE A 3 20.97 47.78 -48.16
C PHE A 3 19.79 46.97 -47.63
N SER A 4 19.25 46.19 -48.56
CA SER A 4 18.76 44.83 -48.33
C SER A 4 19.66 44.10 -47.33
N TRP A 5 19.08 43.50 -46.28
CA TRP A 5 19.17 42.06 -45.94
C TRP A 5 18.93 41.80 -44.44
N LEU A 6 17.70 41.43 -44.07
CA LEU A 6 17.44 40.56 -42.92
C LEU A 6 16.27 39.65 -43.30
N LYS A 7 16.56 38.70 -44.20
CA LYS A 7 15.64 37.61 -44.52
C LYS A 7 15.50 36.74 -43.28
N LYS A 8 14.36 36.89 -42.62
CA LYS A 8 13.80 35.98 -41.61
C LYS A 8 13.83 34.55 -42.18
N GLN A 9 14.75 33.72 -41.69
CA GLN A 9 14.77 32.28 -41.96
C GLN A 9 13.58 31.64 -41.23
N LYS A 10 12.43 31.55 -41.90
CA LYS A 10 11.36 30.62 -41.50
C LYS A 10 11.89 29.21 -41.76
N LYS A 11 12.48 28.58 -40.74
CA LYS A 11 12.75 27.15 -40.74
C LYS A 11 11.39 26.46 -40.53
N THR A 12 10.69 26.20 -41.63
CA THR A 12 9.50 25.35 -41.64
C THR A 12 9.97 23.97 -41.21
N ILE A 13 9.57 23.53 -40.02
CA ILE A 13 9.69 22.14 -39.60
C ILE A 13 8.75 21.36 -40.54
N GLN A 14 9.29 20.82 -41.62
CA GLN A 14 8.55 19.87 -42.44
C GLN A 14 8.56 18.54 -41.67
N ASN A 15 7.48 18.28 -40.94
CA ASN A 15 7.19 16.95 -40.42
C ASN A 15 6.95 16.05 -41.64
N GLY A 16 7.99 15.33 -42.05
CA GLY A 16 7.89 14.28 -43.05
C GLY A 16 7.13 13.09 -42.45
N PHE A 17 5.81 13.16 -42.44
CA PHE A 17 5.03 11.93 -42.49
C PHE A 17 5.19 11.41 -43.90
N ASP A 18 6.09 10.45 -44.07
CA ASP A 18 6.29 9.72 -45.32
C ASP A 18 4.91 9.21 -45.77
N THR A 19 4.42 9.67 -46.92
CA THR A 19 3.06 9.40 -47.42
C THR A 19 2.99 8.01 -48.05
N GLN A 20 3.44 7.00 -47.32
CA GLN A 20 3.15 5.61 -47.63
C GLN A 20 1.78 5.32 -47.02
N GLY A 21 0.73 5.40 -47.85
CA GLY A 21 -0.63 5.11 -47.42
C GLY A 21 -0.76 3.65 -47.02
N MET A 22 -1.22 3.38 -45.79
CA MET A 22 -1.58 2.03 -45.37
C MET A 22 -2.61 1.43 -46.32
N SER A 23 -2.49 0.13 -46.61
CA SER A 23 -3.45 -0.51 -47.50
C SER A 23 -4.82 -0.70 -46.81
N LEU A 24 -5.89 -0.76 -47.60
CA LEU A 24 -7.25 -1.02 -47.08
C LEU A 24 -7.33 -2.33 -46.27
N ILE A 25 -6.59 -3.36 -46.70
CA ILE A 25 -6.55 -4.66 -46.00
C ILE A 25 -5.79 -4.56 -44.67
N GLU A 26 -4.78 -3.70 -44.59
CA GLU A 26 -3.96 -3.51 -43.41
C GLU A 26 -4.73 -2.79 -42.30
N ILE A 27 -5.51 -1.77 -42.64
CA ILE A 27 -6.45 -1.17 -41.68
C ILE A 27 -7.49 -2.19 -41.23
N LEU A 28 -8.05 -3.01 -42.13
CA LEU A 28 -9.06 -4.01 -41.78
C LEU A 28 -8.54 -5.02 -40.74
N ILE A 29 -7.30 -5.51 -40.90
CA ILE A 29 -6.66 -6.43 -39.95
C ILE A 29 -6.41 -5.73 -38.61
N VAL A 30 -5.96 -4.47 -38.62
CA VAL A 30 -5.71 -3.71 -37.37
C VAL A 30 -7.00 -3.51 -36.58
N VAL A 31 -8.10 -3.10 -37.22
CA VAL A 31 -9.38 -2.91 -36.50
C VAL A 31 -9.91 -4.25 -35.98
N ALA A 32 -9.71 -5.35 -36.73
CA ALA A 32 -10.08 -6.69 -36.27
C ALA A 32 -9.30 -7.13 -35.02
N ILE A 33 -7.97 -6.89 -34.98
CA ILE A 33 -7.14 -7.18 -33.81
C ILE A 33 -7.54 -6.30 -32.62
N LEU A 34 -7.78 -5.00 -32.84
CA LEU A 34 -8.22 -4.08 -31.78
C LEU A 34 -9.59 -4.48 -31.22
N ALA A 35 -10.52 -4.95 -32.05
CA ALA A 35 -11.82 -5.45 -31.60
C ALA A 35 -11.68 -6.68 -30.69
N ILE A 36 -10.79 -7.62 -31.03
CA ILE A 36 -10.53 -8.81 -30.21
C ILE A 36 -9.87 -8.42 -28.87
N LEU A 37 -8.85 -7.57 -28.91
CA LEU A 37 -8.16 -7.11 -27.70
C LEU A 37 -9.09 -6.31 -26.78
N GLY A 38 -9.97 -5.48 -27.35
CA GLY A 38 -10.92 -4.67 -26.60
C GLY A 38 -11.87 -5.50 -25.72
N VAL A 39 -12.32 -6.67 -26.19
CA VAL A 39 -13.21 -7.55 -25.42
C VAL A 39 -12.49 -8.19 -24.23
N LEU A 40 -11.22 -8.57 -24.39
CA LEU A 40 -10.42 -9.22 -23.32
C LEU A 40 -10.12 -8.25 -22.16
N MET A 41 -9.97 -6.97 -22.46
CA MET A 41 -9.61 -5.95 -21.46
C MET A 41 -10.69 -5.74 -20.39
N LEU A 42 -11.98 -5.77 -20.75
CA LEU A 42 -13.08 -5.39 -19.87
C LEU A 42 -13.20 -6.25 -18.59
N GLY A 43 -12.81 -7.54 -18.66
CA GLY A 43 -12.90 -8.45 -17.51
C GLY A 43 -11.85 -8.22 -16.42
N SER A 44 -10.65 -7.75 -16.78
CA SER A 44 -9.54 -7.55 -15.83
C SER A 44 -9.64 -6.22 -15.08
N PHE A 45 -10.13 -5.17 -15.74
CA PHE A 45 -10.21 -3.82 -15.17
C PHE A 45 -11.04 -3.76 -13.87
N ASN A 46 -12.19 -4.44 -13.81
CA ASN A 46 -13.05 -4.38 -12.63
C ASN A 46 -12.39 -4.98 -11.38
N ARG A 47 -11.59 -6.05 -11.52
CA ARG A 47 -10.87 -6.66 -10.39
C ARG A 47 -9.74 -5.77 -9.90
N GLN A 48 -8.99 -5.15 -10.82
CA GLN A 48 -7.91 -4.23 -10.46
C GLN A 48 -8.42 -3.00 -9.73
N ILE A 49 -9.56 -2.44 -10.17
CA ILE A 49 -10.20 -1.31 -9.48
C ILE A 49 -10.65 -1.72 -8.07
N SER A 50 -11.25 -2.90 -7.92
CA SER A 50 -11.64 -3.42 -6.61
C SER A 50 -10.45 -3.56 -5.68
N LYS A 51 -9.34 -4.12 -6.16
CA LYS A 51 -8.10 -4.27 -5.38
C LYS A 51 -7.51 -2.92 -4.99
N ALA A 52 -7.54 -1.93 -5.89
CA ALA A 52 -7.07 -0.59 -5.59
C ALA A 52 -7.91 0.09 -4.49
N LYS A 53 -9.23 -0.10 -4.52
CA LYS A 53 -10.12 0.38 -3.45
C LYS A 53 -9.89 -0.31 -2.12
N ASP A 54 -9.68 -1.63 -2.15
CA ASP A 54 -9.36 -2.39 -0.94
C ASP A 54 -8.02 -1.95 -0.35
N ALA A 55 -7.01 -1.68 -1.17
CA ALA A 55 -5.73 -1.12 -0.72
C ALA A 55 -5.93 0.25 -0.05
N GLN A 56 -6.69 1.14 -0.71
CA GLN A 56 -6.99 2.46 -0.16
C GLN A 56 -7.70 2.35 1.21
N ARG A 57 -8.69 1.48 1.37
CA ARG A 57 -9.35 1.27 2.67
C ARG A 57 -8.40 0.83 3.78
N LYS A 58 -7.40 0.00 3.46
CA LYS A 58 -6.41 -0.43 4.45
C LYS A 58 -5.50 0.72 4.85
N ASP A 59 -5.05 1.51 3.87
CA ASP A 59 -4.22 2.69 4.10
C ASP A 59 -5.00 3.73 4.94
N ASP A 60 -6.26 4.00 4.60
CA ASP A 60 -7.15 4.92 5.32
C ASP A 60 -7.32 4.50 6.80
N LEU A 61 -7.46 3.20 7.06
CA LEU A 61 -7.53 2.65 8.41
C LEU A 61 -6.19 2.78 9.13
N GLU A 62 -5.05 2.53 8.48
CA GLU A 62 -3.73 2.71 9.08
C GLU A 62 -3.50 4.16 9.51
N ASP A 63 -3.83 5.12 8.66
CA ASP A 63 -3.72 6.55 8.96
C ASP A 63 -4.58 6.94 10.17
N LEU A 64 -5.81 6.40 10.26
CA LEU A 64 -6.66 6.56 11.44
C LEU A 64 -6.04 5.97 12.70
N ARG A 65 -5.39 4.81 12.61
CA ARG A 65 -4.70 4.18 13.76
C ARG A 65 -3.64 5.12 14.30
N VAL A 66 -2.74 5.58 13.43
CA VAL A 66 -1.64 6.47 13.81
C VAL A 66 -2.20 7.75 14.44
N ALA A 67 -3.20 8.37 13.82
CA ALA A 67 -3.80 9.59 14.34
C ALA A 67 -4.47 9.40 15.71
N PHE A 68 -5.10 8.25 15.95
CA PHE A 68 -5.75 7.94 17.22
C PHE A 68 -4.73 7.69 18.33
N GLU A 69 -3.64 7.00 18.03
CA GLU A 69 -2.54 6.80 18.97
C GLU A 69 -1.83 8.12 19.31
N ASP A 70 -1.58 8.98 18.33
CA ASP A 70 -1.02 10.31 18.56
C ASP A 70 -1.96 11.19 19.40
N TYR A 71 -3.27 11.15 19.12
CA TYR A 71 -4.27 11.85 19.92
C TYR A 71 -4.28 11.34 21.37
N TYR A 72 -4.18 10.02 21.57
CA TYR A 72 -4.12 9.43 22.90
C TYR A 72 -2.89 9.88 23.68
N ASN A 73 -1.72 9.96 23.04
CA ASN A 73 -0.48 10.41 23.69
C ASN A 73 -0.63 11.82 24.29
N ASP A 74 -1.33 12.72 23.59
CA ASP A 74 -1.53 14.10 24.03
C ASP A 74 -2.71 14.27 25.01
N ASN A 75 -3.79 13.50 24.83
CA ASN A 75 -5.05 13.70 25.56
C ASN A 75 -5.35 12.63 26.63
N GLN A 76 -4.54 11.56 26.70
CA GLN A 76 -4.71 10.40 27.59
C GLN A 76 -6.06 9.68 27.41
N CYS A 77 -6.66 9.82 26.24
CA CYS A 77 -7.94 9.26 25.86
C CYS A 77 -8.04 9.32 24.33
N TYR A 78 -8.72 8.36 23.69
CA TYR A 78 -8.92 8.39 22.24
C TYR A 78 -9.95 9.45 21.83
N PRO A 79 -10.00 9.83 20.55
CA PRO A 79 -10.99 10.79 20.09
C PRO A 79 -12.40 10.18 20.04
N ASP A 80 -13.42 11.04 20.16
CA ASP A 80 -14.81 10.62 20.02
C ASP A 80 -15.07 10.09 18.61
N LEU A 81 -15.55 8.85 18.52
CA LEU A 81 -15.75 8.16 17.25
C LEU A 81 -16.91 8.75 16.44
N GLU A 82 -17.79 9.56 17.04
CA GLU A 82 -18.80 10.34 16.30
C GLU A 82 -18.16 11.25 15.24
N MET A 83 -16.90 11.66 15.39
CA MET A 83 -16.21 12.45 14.37
C MET A 83 -16.03 11.68 13.05
N LEU A 84 -15.98 10.35 13.08
CA LEU A 84 -15.87 9.53 11.86
C LEU A 84 -17.08 9.71 10.95
N ASP A 85 -18.25 10.05 11.51
CA ASP A 85 -19.47 10.33 10.74
C ASP A 85 -19.30 11.55 9.82
N ASN A 86 -18.38 12.47 10.14
CA ASN A 86 -17.99 13.58 9.29
C ASN A 86 -16.78 13.22 8.43
N CYS A 87 -16.92 12.18 7.61
CA CYS A 87 -15.88 11.83 6.63
C CYS A 87 -15.64 13.02 5.67
N GLY A 88 -14.38 13.30 5.33
CA GLY A 88 -13.94 14.53 4.67
C GLY A 88 -13.81 15.74 5.59
N GLY A 89 -14.11 15.57 6.88
CA GLY A 89 -13.98 16.58 7.93
C GLY A 89 -12.54 16.76 8.40
N THR A 90 -12.31 17.82 9.17
CA THR A 90 -11.00 18.20 9.71
C THR A 90 -10.95 18.10 11.24
N ASP A 91 -11.92 17.39 11.83
CA ASP A 91 -12.16 17.37 13.28
C ASP A 91 -11.02 16.70 14.06
N LEU A 92 -10.17 15.91 13.38
CA LEU A 92 -9.04 15.20 13.96
C LEU A 92 -7.69 15.94 13.80
N GLN A 93 -7.71 17.19 13.31
CA GLN A 93 -6.49 18.00 13.27
C GLN A 93 -5.96 18.29 14.69
N PRO A 94 -4.63 18.31 14.90
CA PRO A 94 -3.56 18.22 13.91
C PRO A 94 -3.09 16.79 13.56
N TYR A 95 -3.69 15.77 14.16
CA TYR A 95 -3.23 14.37 14.05
C TYR A 95 -3.57 13.75 12.69
N LEU A 96 -4.67 14.17 12.09
CA LEU A 96 -5.04 13.80 10.73
C LEU A 96 -5.55 15.01 9.96
N ASN A 97 -5.09 15.17 8.72
CA ASN A 97 -5.46 16.33 7.89
C ASN A 97 -6.95 16.33 7.55
N GLU A 98 -7.47 15.17 7.13
CA GLU A 98 -8.84 14.94 6.69
C GLU A 98 -9.25 13.52 7.05
N ILE A 99 -10.46 13.35 7.57
CA ILE A 99 -11.00 12.02 7.92
C ILE A 99 -11.34 11.26 6.63
N PRO A 100 -10.78 10.07 6.37
CA PRO A 100 -11.02 9.37 5.12
C PRO A 100 -12.46 8.86 5.00
N CYS A 101 -12.99 8.88 3.77
CA CYS A 101 -14.27 8.29 3.39
C CYS A 101 -14.04 7.03 2.57
N ASP A 102 -14.94 6.04 2.66
CA ASP A 102 -14.84 4.84 1.84
C ASP A 102 -14.84 5.17 0.32
N PRO A 103 -13.91 4.62 -0.47
CA PRO A 103 -13.74 4.97 -1.89
C PRO A 103 -14.83 4.41 -2.81
N GLN A 104 -15.78 3.64 -2.30
CA GLN A 104 -16.87 3.07 -3.08
C GLN A 104 -18.17 3.86 -2.93
N ASP A 105 -18.56 4.19 -1.72
CA ASP A 105 -19.85 4.82 -1.40
C ASP A 105 -19.72 6.20 -0.74
N GLN A 106 -18.50 6.64 -0.42
CA GLN A 106 -18.22 7.91 0.26
C GLN A 106 -18.92 8.00 1.62
N LEU A 107 -19.03 6.86 2.30
CA LEU A 107 -19.55 6.78 3.66
C LEU A 107 -18.41 6.71 4.68
N SER A 108 -18.76 6.98 5.94
CA SER A 108 -17.86 6.86 7.07
C SER A 108 -17.53 5.40 7.39
N TYR A 109 -16.34 5.15 7.93
CA TYR A 109 -15.99 3.86 8.51
C TYR A 109 -16.73 3.64 9.83
N VAL A 110 -16.98 2.37 10.16
CA VAL A 110 -17.77 2.03 11.34
C VAL A 110 -16.87 1.92 12.57
N GLY A 111 -16.92 2.93 13.44
CA GLY A 111 -16.21 2.97 14.72
C GLY A 111 -17.01 2.40 15.89
N PHE A 112 -16.32 1.80 16.86
CA PHE A 112 -16.90 1.35 18.11
C PHE A 112 -15.98 1.65 19.28
N SER A 113 -16.54 2.18 20.37
CA SER A 113 -15.82 2.33 21.63
C SER A 113 -15.86 1.03 22.43
N LEU A 114 -14.81 0.77 23.20
CA LEU A 114 -14.78 -0.35 24.13
C LEU A 114 -15.54 0.00 25.41
N TYR A 115 -16.34 -0.96 25.89
CA TYR A 115 -17.20 -0.80 27.07
C TYR A 115 -18.13 0.44 27.05
N GLY A 116 -18.32 1.07 25.89
CA GLY A 116 -19.09 2.31 25.74
C GLY A 116 -18.31 3.59 26.08
N ASP A 117 -17.03 3.48 26.40
CA ASP A 117 -16.14 4.61 26.68
C ASP A 117 -15.02 4.67 25.64
N PHE A 118 -14.92 5.79 24.95
CA PHE A 118 -13.86 5.98 23.94
C PHE A 118 -12.48 6.06 24.59
N CYS A 119 -12.36 6.43 25.87
CA CYS A 119 -11.07 6.43 26.57
C CYS A 119 -10.54 5.02 26.85
N ASP A 120 -11.42 4.03 27.00
CA ASP A 120 -11.02 2.64 27.22
C ASP A 120 -10.48 2.01 25.95
N GLY A 121 -10.92 2.52 24.78
CA GLY A 121 -10.34 2.23 23.49
C GLY A 121 -11.34 2.25 22.34
N TYR A 122 -10.82 1.93 21.16
CA TYR A 122 -11.59 1.95 19.94
C TYR A 122 -11.35 0.71 19.08
N ARG A 123 -12.26 0.51 18.13
CA ARG A 123 -12.01 -0.25 16.91
C ARG A 123 -12.76 0.37 15.74
N VAL A 124 -12.19 0.26 14.53
CA VAL A 124 -12.79 0.75 13.29
C VAL A 124 -12.83 -0.39 12.30
N LEU A 125 -14.00 -0.62 11.70
CA LEU A 125 -14.24 -1.72 10.76
C LEU A 125 -14.57 -1.19 9.36
N THR A 126 -14.20 -1.97 8.35
CA THR A 126 -14.54 -1.73 6.96
C THR A 126 -14.86 -3.06 6.24
N GLN A 127 -15.36 -2.94 5.02
CA GLN A 127 -15.66 -4.06 4.14
C GLN A 127 -14.67 -4.06 2.99
N ILE A 128 -13.85 -5.11 2.88
CA ILE A 128 -12.99 -5.32 1.71
C ILE A 128 -13.61 -6.35 0.77
N ALA A 129 -13.58 -6.05 -0.52
CA ALA A 129 -14.22 -6.87 -1.55
C ALA A 129 -13.47 -8.17 -1.82
N ASN A 130 -12.13 -8.16 -1.69
CA ASN A 130 -11.32 -9.36 -1.81
C ASN A 130 -11.34 -10.19 -0.51
N ILE A 131 -12.26 -11.14 -0.42
CA ILE A 131 -12.36 -12.07 0.72
C ILE A 131 -11.19 -13.06 0.83
N GLN A 132 -10.33 -13.16 -0.19
CA GLN A 132 -9.13 -14.02 -0.18
C GLN A 132 -7.88 -13.24 0.20
N ASP A 133 -8.04 -12.01 0.67
CA ASP A 133 -6.93 -11.19 1.12
C ASP A 133 -6.38 -11.73 2.45
N PRO A 134 -5.08 -12.10 2.53
CA PRO A 134 -4.49 -12.60 3.76
C PRO A 134 -4.54 -11.58 4.91
N GLY A 135 -4.58 -10.29 4.57
CA GLY A 135 -4.68 -9.21 5.54
C GLY A 135 -5.93 -9.30 6.43
N ILE A 136 -6.98 -10.02 6.02
CA ILE A 136 -8.15 -10.29 6.85
C ILE A 136 -7.76 -11.11 8.09
N GLU A 137 -6.99 -12.17 7.88
CA GLU A 137 -6.56 -13.06 8.97
C GLU A 137 -5.45 -12.41 9.80
N ASP A 138 -4.59 -11.61 9.17
CA ASP A 138 -3.52 -10.88 9.85
C ASP A 138 -4.05 -9.90 10.90
N VAL A 139 -5.20 -9.27 10.65
CA VAL A 139 -5.86 -8.39 11.64
C VAL A 139 -6.74 -9.14 12.63
N GLY A 140 -6.75 -10.48 12.61
CA GLY A 140 -7.57 -11.32 13.49
C GLY A 140 -9.04 -11.46 13.08
N CYS A 141 -9.40 -11.00 11.88
CA CYS A 141 -10.73 -11.17 11.32
C CYS A 141 -10.84 -12.46 10.49
N SER A 142 -12.06 -12.75 10.01
CA SER A 142 -12.32 -13.87 9.11
C SER A 142 -13.15 -13.43 7.92
N ALA A 143 -12.82 -13.99 6.75
CA ALA A 143 -13.62 -13.82 5.54
C ALA A 143 -15.04 -14.38 5.64
N VAL A 144 -15.30 -15.29 6.59
CA VAL A 144 -16.59 -15.98 6.76
C VAL A 144 -17.37 -15.43 7.93
N THR A 145 -16.70 -15.21 9.07
CA THR A 145 -17.36 -14.76 10.31
C THR A 145 -17.20 -13.26 10.57
N GLY A 146 -16.50 -12.53 9.69
CA GLY A 146 -16.20 -11.11 9.86
C GLY A 146 -15.29 -10.83 11.05
N CYS A 147 -15.30 -9.58 11.51
CA CYS A 147 -14.54 -9.10 12.66
C CYS A 147 -15.36 -9.11 13.98
N GLY A 148 -16.30 -10.06 14.16
CA GLY A 148 -17.14 -10.12 15.36
C GLY A 148 -18.24 -9.04 15.45
N TYR A 149 -18.67 -8.53 14.29
CA TYR A 149 -19.79 -7.61 14.16
C TYR A 149 -21.06 -8.34 13.69
N ALA A 150 -22.23 -7.75 13.94
CA ALA A 150 -23.52 -8.35 13.57
C ALA A 150 -23.63 -8.60 12.05
N ASP A 151 -22.97 -7.76 11.26
CA ASP A 151 -22.82 -7.95 9.81
C ASP A 151 -21.43 -8.51 9.49
N VAL A 152 -21.41 -9.73 8.97
CA VAL A 152 -20.18 -10.47 8.59
C VAL A 152 -19.45 -9.85 7.39
N SER A 153 -20.10 -8.92 6.67
CA SER A 153 -19.48 -8.21 5.55
C SER A 153 -18.33 -7.31 6.00
N TYR A 154 -18.33 -6.90 7.28
CA TYR A 154 -17.20 -6.21 7.91
C TYR A 154 -16.13 -7.22 8.30
N ASN A 155 -15.24 -7.46 7.34
CA ASN A 155 -14.21 -8.49 7.37
C ASN A 155 -12.79 -7.93 7.56
N TYR A 156 -12.63 -6.61 7.69
CA TYR A 156 -11.35 -5.98 7.97
C TYR A 156 -11.51 -4.83 8.95
N GLY A 157 -10.48 -4.55 9.73
CA GLY A 157 -10.52 -3.46 10.70
C GLY A 157 -9.24 -3.29 11.49
N ILE A 158 -9.24 -2.24 12.31
CA ILE A 158 -8.18 -1.89 13.26
C ILE A 158 -8.78 -1.76 14.66
N ALA A 159 -7.94 -1.92 15.69
CA ALA A 159 -8.32 -1.70 17.08
C ALA A 159 -7.17 -1.02 17.82
N MET A 160 -7.47 -0.45 18.99
CA MET A 160 -6.43 -0.04 19.94
C MET A 160 -5.57 -1.24 20.33
N GLY A 161 -4.26 -1.06 20.40
CA GLY A 161 -3.36 -2.17 20.71
C GLY A 161 -2.94 -2.97 19.48
N ASP A 162 -2.96 -4.30 19.66
CA ASP A 162 -2.56 -5.29 18.65
C ASP A 162 -3.79 -5.74 17.82
N ILE A 163 -3.65 -6.81 17.04
CA ILE A 163 -4.69 -7.41 16.18
C ILE A 163 -6.05 -7.62 16.89
N ILE A 164 -7.13 -7.73 16.12
CA ILE A 164 -8.49 -8.00 16.63
C ILE A 164 -8.58 -9.46 17.10
N THR A 165 -8.13 -9.74 18.32
CA THR A 165 -8.09 -11.10 18.90
C THR A 165 -9.44 -11.72 19.31
N SER A 166 -10.49 -10.92 19.56
CA SER A 166 -11.78 -11.40 20.07
C SER A 166 -12.97 -10.90 19.24
N PRO A 167 -13.82 -11.81 18.70
CA PRO A 167 -15.08 -11.44 18.08
C PRO A 167 -16.15 -10.96 19.07
N LEU A 168 -15.92 -11.09 20.38
CA LEU A 168 -16.86 -10.73 21.44
C LEU A 168 -16.63 -9.33 22.05
N TRP A 169 -15.83 -8.48 21.39
CA TRP A 169 -15.51 -7.12 21.85
C TRP A 169 -14.72 -7.09 23.17
N ASP A 170 -14.25 -8.23 23.63
CA ASP A 170 -13.56 -8.40 24.91
C ASP A 170 -12.04 -8.25 24.73
N GLN A 171 -11.64 -7.23 23.96
CA GLN A 171 -10.22 -6.89 23.81
C GLN A 171 -9.79 -6.24 25.13
N VAL A 172 -8.91 -6.91 25.86
CA VAL A 172 -8.18 -6.25 26.94
C VAL A 172 -7.28 -5.22 26.27
N ALA A 173 -7.37 -3.95 26.66
CA ALA A 173 -6.45 -2.91 26.18
C ALA A 173 -5.01 -3.45 26.25
N GLY A 174 -4.43 -3.76 25.09
CA GLY A 174 -3.05 -4.17 25.01
C GLY A 174 -2.16 -3.00 25.43
N PRO A 175 -0.88 -3.23 25.79
CA PRO A 175 0.04 -2.11 25.88
C PRO A 175 -0.04 -1.35 24.56
N THR A 176 -0.26 -0.04 24.65
CA THR A 176 -0.21 0.91 23.53
C THR A 176 0.95 0.50 22.63
N PRO A 177 0.72 0.20 21.33
CA PRO A 177 1.82 -0.11 20.45
C PRO A 177 2.75 1.11 20.52
N ALA A 178 4.01 0.87 20.92
CA ALA A 178 5.02 1.91 20.78
C ALA A 178 4.93 2.41 19.33
N PRO A 179 4.96 3.74 19.08
CA PRO A 179 4.72 4.29 17.76
C PRO A 179 5.59 3.53 16.77
N THR A 180 4.96 2.71 15.92
CA THR A 180 5.62 2.20 14.74
C THR A 180 5.86 3.44 13.92
N ALA A 181 7.10 3.92 13.96
CA ALA A 181 7.53 5.07 13.21
C ALA A 181 6.95 4.94 11.80
N THR A 182 6.36 6.03 11.32
CA THR A 182 6.01 6.29 9.93
C THR A 182 6.89 5.44 9.03
N ALA A 183 6.29 4.66 8.11
CA ALA A 183 7.04 4.02 7.05
C ALA A 183 7.97 5.07 6.44
N ALA A 184 9.25 5.00 6.82
CA ALA A 184 10.25 5.92 6.32
C ALA A 184 10.18 5.80 4.80
N PRO A 185 10.35 6.91 4.04
CA PRO A 185 10.49 6.82 2.60
C PRO A 185 11.52 5.72 2.33
N THR A 186 11.12 4.73 1.52
CA THR A 186 11.94 3.57 1.16
C THR A 186 13.40 3.99 1.14
N PRO A 187 14.27 3.42 2.00
CA PRO A 187 15.62 3.92 2.18
C PRO A 187 16.25 4.06 0.80
N THR A 188 16.62 5.30 0.45
CA THR A 188 17.34 5.55 -0.79
C THR A 188 18.68 4.85 -0.63
N LEU A 189 18.83 3.71 -1.29
CA LEU A 189 20.00 2.83 -1.17
C LEU A 189 21.26 3.62 -1.50
N GLU A 190 22.08 3.91 -0.50
CA GLU A 190 23.40 4.46 -0.72
C GLU A 190 24.36 3.37 -1.23
N PRO A 191 25.15 3.63 -2.28
CA PRO A 191 26.18 2.70 -2.76
C PRO A 191 27.22 2.45 -1.66
N GLY A 192 27.33 1.20 -1.17
CA GLY A 192 28.30 0.84 -0.13
C GLY A 192 27.79 -0.07 0.99
N ALA A 193 26.48 -0.31 1.08
CA ALA A 193 25.91 -1.18 2.12
C ALA A 193 26.11 -2.69 1.83
N TRP A 194 25.99 -3.54 2.85
CA TRP A 194 25.92 -4.99 2.68
C TRP A 194 24.46 -5.44 2.55
N VAL A 195 24.17 -6.37 1.65
CA VAL A 195 22.82 -6.89 1.39
C VAL A 195 22.81 -8.41 1.32
N ILE A 196 21.68 -9.02 1.70
CA ILE A 196 21.46 -10.46 1.56
C ILE A 196 20.81 -10.72 0.20
N SER A 197 21.45 -11.54 -0.62
CA SER A 197 20.92 -11.98 -1.90
C SER A 197 19.97 -13.18 -1.71
N PRO A 198 19.07 -13.48 -2.67
CA PRO A 198 18.14 -14.62 -2.58
C PRO A 198 18.79 -16.00 -2.38
N ASP A 199 20.09 -16.13 -2.66
CA ASP A 199 20.93 -17.31 -2.36
C ASP A 199 21.42 -17.35 -0.90
N GLY A 200 20.94 -16.44 -0.05
CA GLY A 200 21.33 -16.30 1.37
C GLY A 200 22.75 -15.76 1.58
N ALA A 201 23.44 -15.33 0.52
CA ALA A 201 24.80 -14.81 0.61
C ALA A 201 24.83 -13.29 0.79
N CYS A 202 25.81 -12.81 1.56
CA CYS A 202 26.04 -11.38 1.80
C CYS A 202 26.96 -10.79 0.73
N TYR A 203 26.44 -9.81 -0.02
CA TYR A 203 27.19 -9.09 -1.05
C TYR A 203 27.29 -7.61 -0.70
N HIS A 204 28.37 -6.97 -1.15
CA HIS A 204 28.52 -5.53 -1.06
C HIS A 204 27.75 -4.85 -2.20
N TYR A 205 26.81 -3.98 -1.84
CA TYR A 205 25.88 -3.33 -2.75
C TYR A 205 26.62 -2.47 -3.79
N THR A 206 26.30 -2.70 -5.05
CA THR A 206 26.78 -1.94 -6.21
C THR A 206 25.63 -1.77 -7.20
N PHE A 207 25.69 -0.74 -8.06
CA PHE A 207 24.64 -0.47 -9.05
C PHE A 207 24.40 -1.65 -10.02
N ASP A 208 25.36 -2.56 -10.18
CA ASP A 208 25.22 -3.74 -11.04
C ASP A 208 24.32 -4.85 -10.43
N TYR A 209 24.02 -4.78 -9.12
CA TYR A 209 23.20 -5.75 -8.37
C TYR A 209 21.70 -5.38 -8.28
N LEU A 210 21.30 -4.26 -8.89
CA LEU A 210 19.92 -3.74 -8.94
C LEU A 210 18.83 -4.72 -9.43
N PRO A 211 19.07 -5.64 -10.39
CA PRO A 211 17.98 -6.49 -10.92
C PRO A 211 17.80 -7.84 -10.21
N THR A 212 18.68 -8.22 -9.27
CA THR A 212 18.69 -9.57 -8.66
C THR A 212 18.38 -9.58 -7.16
N ALA A 213 18.51 -8.45 -6.49
CA ALA A 213 18.16 -8.32 -5.08
C ALA A 213 16.66 -8.02 -4.95
N GLY A 214 15.94 -8.78 -4.13
CA GLY A 214 14.61 -8.39 -3.63
C GLY A 214 14.71 -7.14 -2.73
N CYS A 215 13.71 -6.90 -1.88
CA CYS A 215 13.72 -5.80 -0.91
C CYS A 215 14.94 -5.93 0.03
N PRO A 216 15.93 -5.01 -0.02
CA PRO A 216 17.12 -5.17 0.78
C PRO A 216 16.99 -4.38 2.09
N ASP A 217 16.91 -5.09 3.20
CA ASP A 217 17.48 -4.57 4.43
C ASP A 217 18.99 -4.38 4.21
N THR A 218 19.50 -3.19 4.50
CA THR A 218 20.91 -2.86 4.34
C THR A 218 21.65 -2.96 5.67
N TYR A 219 22.82 -3.59 5.65
CA TYR A 219 23.70 -3.75 6.81
C TYR A 219 24.97 -2.91 6.64
N ILE A 220 25.52 -2.43 7.75
CA ILE A 220 26.69 -1.54 7.76
C ILE A 220 27.98 -2.34 7.60
N SER A 221 27.97 -3.62 7.97
CA SER A 221 29.12 -4.52 7.91
C SER A 221 28.75 -5.94 7.43
N TYR A 222 29.77 -6.67 6.95
CA TYR A 222 29.64 -8.08 6.59
C TYR A 222 29.21 -8.94 7.79
N ASP A 223 29.74 -8.66 8.98
CA ASP A 223 29.47 -9.45 10.19
C ASP A 223 28.01 -9.34 10.64
N GLU A 224 27.40 -8.16 10.52
CA GLU A 224 25.97 -7.95 10.79
C GLU A 224 25.09 -8.67 9.77
N CYS A 225 25.42 -8.55 8.49
CA CYS A 225 24.71 -9.27 7.43
C CYS A 225 24.78 -10.80 7.64
N PHE A 226 25.97 -11.30 7.99
CA PHE A 226 26.22 -12.73 8.23
C PHE A 226 25.50 -13.25 9.49
N ALA A 227 25.45 -12.45 10.56
CA ALA A 227 24.75 -12.80 11.78
C ALA A 227 23.24 -13.00 11.55
N VAL A 228 22.66 -12.21 10.64
CA VAL A 228 21.23 -12.26 10.31
C VAL A 228 20.92 -13.32 9.25
N SER A 229 21.80 -13.50 8.25
CA SER A 229 21.60 -14.55 7.24
C SER A 229 21.71 -15.96 7.84
N GLY A 230 22.49 -16.14 8.92
CA GLY A 230 22.68 -17.42 9.59
C GLY A 230 23.33 -18.50 8.72
N CYS A 231 23.83 -18.10 7.54
CA CYS A 231 24.16 -18.95 6.42
C CYS A 231 25.66 -18.90 6.10
N THR A 232 26.29 -20.06 5.98
CA THR A 232 27.68 -20.17 5.52
C THR A 232 27.72 -20.54 4.04
N ASN A 233 28.05 -19.57 3.18
CA ASN A 233 28.32 -19.68 1.74
C ASN A 233 27.56 -20.81 1.01
N SER A 234 26.42 -20.45 0.41
CA SER A 234 25.54 -21.28 -0.45
C SER A 234 24.33 -21.89 0.29
N CYS A 235 23.40 -21.05 0.73
CA CYS A 235 22.10 -21.49 1.20
C CYS A 235 21.13 -21.65 0.03
N THR A 236 20.18 -22.57 0.14
CA THR A 236 19.03 -22.56 -0.77
C THR A 236 18.00 -21.56 -0.25
N GLU A 237 17.09 -21.10 -1.11
CA GLU A 237 16.02 -20.16 -0.72
C GLU A 237 15.22 -20.69 0.49
N ASP A 238 15.13 -22.02 0.63
CA ASP A 238 14.46 -22.72 1.73
C ASP A 238 15.19 -22.70 3.07
N ASP A 239 16.47 -22.33 3.10
CA ASP A 239 17.28 -22.24 4.32
C ASP A 239 17.29 -20.82 4.92
N VAL A 240 16.78 -19.82 4.18
CA VAL A 240 16.73 -18.42 4.62
C VAL A 240 15.55 -18.21 5.58
N PRO A 241 15.73 -17.52 6.73
CA PRO A 241 14.62 -17.18 7.63
C PRO A 241 13.44 -16.53 6.89
N LEU A 242 12.21 -16.96 7.18
CA LEU A 242 11.00 -16.47 6.51
C LEU A 242 10.83 -14.94 6.62
N VAL A 243 11.30 -14.36 7.72
CA VAL A 243 11.28 -12.89 7.97
C VAL A 243 12.10 -12.12 6.93
N LEU A 244 13.08 -12.77 6.29
CA LEU A 244 13.97 -12.17 5.29
C LEU A 244 13.59 -12.53 3.84
N ARG A 245 12.56 -13.37 3.65
CA ARG A 245 12.07 -13.73 2.32
C ARG A 245 11.07 -12.67 1.88
N CYS A 246 11.44 -11.88 0.87
CA CYS A 246 10.47 -11.03 0.20
C CYS A 246 9.40 -11.92 -0.46
N GLU A 247 8.12 -11.67 -0.21
CA GLU A 247 7.07 -12.27 -1.04
C GLU A 247 7.27 -11.77 -2.48
N ARG A 248 7.42 -12.72 -3.40
CA ARG A 248 7.66 -12.47 -4.83
C ARG A 248 6.37 -12.16 -5.57
#